data_AF-A0AA47MS41-F1
#
_entry.id   AF-A0AA47MS41-F1
#
_cell.length_a   1.000
_cell.length_b   1.000
_cell.length_c   1.000
_cell.angle_alpha   90.00
_cell.angle_beta   90.00
_cell.angle_gamma   90.00
#
_symmetry.space_group_name_H-M   'P 1'
#
loop_
_entity.id
_entity.type
_entity.pdbx_description
1 polymer ?
#
loop_
_entity_poly.entity_id
_entity_poly.type
_entity_poly.pdbx_seq_one_letter_code
_entity_poly.pdbx_strand_id
1 'polypeptide(L)'
;MWGSSRRVLQEAVTSHVKCFSQTTCKNTVVVERWWQVPLAKEGRAPRLHPRRHRVFKLVEDTKLVPKEKNMELILTQTVEKLGGRGDTVFVKKSVGRNKLLAQGLAIYSSPENKQMFAEEIRTVDLLKRSHLKINKWRSDEYTLTQEIACRQFARKLGVIVPLHALRLPDEPIKDVGEYWCEVTVNGIDTVRIPVLVLPYEDQSVMHQKMLKKLRQENAASITAEGSSETAAHVLEASEVLTTPDGGSTASQEPLPSEEKTGPPTENHPKD
;
A
#
# COMPACT_ATOMS: atom_id res chain seq x y z
N MET A 1 -1.90 -39.67 -74.94
CA MET A 1 -3.18 -39.54 -74.20
C MET A 1 -3.00 -40.16 -72.82
N TRP A 2 -3.86 -39.81 -71.87
CA TRP A 2 -3.77 -40.01 -70.40
C TRP A 2 -3.12 -38.78 -69.76
N GLY A 3 -3.83 -37.92 -69.06
CA GLY A 3 -5.18 -38.03 -68.50
C GLY A 3 -5.16 -37.19 -67.25
N SER A 4 -5.74 -36.00 -67.35
CA SER A 4 -5.84 -35.01 -66.29
C SER A 4 -6.43 -35.62 -65.00
N SER A 5 -5.78 -35.34 -63.88
CA SER A 5 -6.49 -35.18 -62.60
C SER A 5 -5.78 -34.10 -61.81
N ARG A 6 -6.22 -32.87 -62.06
CA ARG A 6 -6.19 -31.79 -61.09
C ARG A 6 -6.78 -32.31 -59.78
N ARG A 7 -5.98 -32.32 -58.71
CA ARG A 7 -6.48 -31.97 -57.39
C ARG A 7 -5.86 -30.64 -57.02
N VAL A 8 -6.64 -29.60 -57.35
CA VAL A 8 -6.61 -28.28 -56.73
C VAL A 8 -6.71 -28.48 -55.23
N LEU A 9 -5.68 -28.08 -54.50
CA LEU A 9 -5.75 -27.58 -53.12
C LEU A 9 -4.44 -26.81 -52.86
N GLN A 10 -4.28 -25.66 -53.52
CA GLN A 10 -3.30 -24.65 -53.13
C GLN A 10 -4.01 -23.31 -53.06
N GLU A 11 -4.89 -23.19 -52.07
CA GLU A 11 -5.26 -21.92 -51.47
C GLU A 11 -5.97 -22.24 -50.15
N ALA A 12 -5.14 -22.56 -49.17
CA ALA A 12 -5.49 -22.35 -47.79
C ALA A 12 -4.18 -21.92 -47.14
N VAL A 13 -4.19 -20.70 -46.62
CA VAL A 13 -3.30 -20.25 -45.55
C VAL A 13 -3.17 -21.41 -44.59
N THR A 14 -2.08 -22.17 -44.68
CA THR A 14 -1.75 -23.19 -43.69
C THR A 14 -1.10 -22.44 -42.53
N SER A 15 -1.91 -21.62 -41.86
CA SER A 15 -1.84 -21.51 -40.42
C SER A 15 -1.93 -22.96 -39.94
N HIS A 16 -0.77 -23.58 -39.76
CA HIS A 16 -0.70 -24.87 -39.13
C HIS A 16 -1.28 -24.65 -37.74
N VAL A 17 -2.56 -25.00 -37.59
CA VAL A 17 -3.21 -25.26 -36.32
C VAL A 17 -2.44 -26.43 -35.72
N LYS A 18 -1.28 -26.14 -35.14
CA LYS A 18 -0.57 -27.04 -34.26
C LYS A 18 -1.37 -27.05 -32.98
N CYS A 19 -2.18 -28.10 -32.83
CA CYS A 19 -2.66 -28.63 -31.56
C CYS A 19 -3.03 -27.57 -30.51
N PHE A 20 -4.32 -27.23 -30.46
CA PHE A 20 -4.98 -26.37 -29.45
C PHE A 20 -4.97 -26.95 -28.02
N SER A 21 -4.11 -27.91 -27.69
CA SER A 21 -3.83 -28.21 -26.29
C SER A 21 -2.82 -27.16 -25.82
N GLN A 22 -3.28 -26.12 -25.15
CA GLN A 22 -2.41 -25.14 -24.47
C GLN A 22 -1.50 -25.79 -23.42
N THR A 23 -1.68 -27.08 -23.14
CA THR A 23 -0.74 -27.90 -22.37
C THR A 23 0.56 -28.06 -23.14
N THR A 24 1.60 -27.38 -22.70
CA THR A 24 2.96 -27.59 -23.18
C THR A 24 3.36 -29.05 -23.01
N CYS A 25 3.89 -29.66 -24.07
CA CYS A 25 4.51 -30.96 -23.96
C CYS A 25 5.67 -30.85 -22.96
N LYS A 26 5.63 -31.64 -21.86
CA LYS A 26 6.60 -31.56 -20.74
C LYS A 26 8.06 -31.79 -21.15
N ASN A 27 8.23 -32.33 -22.35
CA ASN A 27 9.47 -32.84 -22.88
C ASN A 27 9.67 -32.32 -24.30
N THR A 28 10.73 -31.55 -24.48
CA THR A 28 11.17 -31.02 -25.77
C THR A 28 12.45 -31.72 -26.22
N VAL A 29 12.52 -31.99 -27.52
CA VAL A 29 13.69 -32.51 -28.23
C VAL A 29 14.26 -31.34 -29.02
N VAL A 30 15.47 -30.91 -28.67
CA VAL A 30 16.17 -29.84 -29.37
C VAL A 30 17.02 -30.48 -30.47
N VAL A 31 16.81 -30.01 -31.70
CA VAL A 31 17.52 -30.52 -32.88
C VAL A 31 18.16 -29.39 -33.66
N GLU A 32 19.34 -29.67 -34.22
CA GLU A 32 20.01 -28.81 -35.18
C GLU A 32 19.77 -29.33 -36.60
N ARG A 33 19.69 -28.43 -37.59
CA ARG A 33 19.67 -28.88 -38.99
C ARG A 33 21.08 -29.35 -39.36
N TRP A 34 21.15 -30.51 -40.00
CA TRP A 34 22.44 -31.07 -40.44
C TRP A 34 23.16 -30.16 -41.45
N TRP A 35 22.38 -29.48 -42.29
CA TRP A 35 22.87 -28.55 -43.29
C TRP A 35 22.53 -27.11 -42.89
N GLN A 36 23.52 -26.21 -42.97
CA GLN A 36 23.32 -24.80 -42.71
C GLN A 36 22.38 -24.17 -43.74
N VAL A 37 21.46 -23.33 -43.27
CA VAL A 37 20.51 -22.60 -44.12
C VAL A 37 21.15 -21.29 -44.54
N PRO A 38 21.25 -20.98 -45.85
CA PRO A 38 21.80 -19.71 -46.30
C PRO A 38 20.94 -18.55 -45.79
N LEU A 39 21.61 -17.48 -45.33
CA LEU A 39 20.94 -16.29 -44.81
C LEU A 39 20.09 -15.64 -45.90
N ALA A 40 18.85 -15.29 -45.54
CA ALA A 40 18.01 -14.46 -46.39
C ALA A 40 18.32 -12.98 -46.16
N LYS A 41 17.86 -12.14 -47.09
CA LYS A 41 17.87 -10.68 -46.91
C LYS A 41 17.06 -10.30 -45.67
N GLU A 42 17.44 -9.21 -45.02
CA GLU A 42 16.72 -8.66 -43.87
C GLU A 42 15.23 -8.47 -44.17
N GLY A 43 14.38 -8.85 -43.21
CA GLY A 43 12.92 -8.83 -43.36
C GLY A 43 12.34 -9.93 -44.24
N ARG A 44 13.17 -10.77 -44.89
CA ARG A 44 12.69 -11.92 -45.68
C ARG A 44 12.93 -13.24 -44.95
N ALA A 45 11.98 -14.15 -45.08
CA ALA A 45 12.10 -15.49 -44.52
C ALA A 45 13.23 -16.30 -45.21
N PRO A 46 13.91 -17.19 -44.49
CA PRO A 46 14.99 -18.02 -45.04
C PRO A 46 14.47 -19.00 -46.10
N ARG A 47 15.19 -19.13 -47.21
CA ARG A 47 14.84 -20.08 -48.28
C ARG A 47 15.31 -21.49 -47.89
N LEU A 48 14.37 -22.35 -47.53
CA LEU A 48 14.67 -23.73 -47.14
C LEU A 48 14.65 -24.68 -48.35
N HIS A 49 15.70 -25.48 -48.52
CA HIS A 49 15.68 -26.56 -49.49
C HIS A 49 14.83 -27.73 -48.93
N PRO A 50 13.78 -28.19 -49.66
CA PRO A 50 12.81 -29.15 -49.11
C PRO A 50 13.40 -30.47 -48.61
N ARG A 51 14.42 -31.00 -49.28
CA ARG A 51 15.09 -32.25 -48.89
C ARG A 51 16.24 -32.05 -47.88
N ARG A 52 17.25 -31.22 -48.22
CA ARG A 52 18.46 -31.04 -47.41
C ARG A 52 18.14 -30.52 -46.00
N HIS A 53 17.34 -29.45 -45.88
CA HIS A 53 17.16 -28.78 -44.59
C HIS A 53 16.15 -29.49 -43.67
N ARG A 54 15.49 -30.56 -44.11
CA ARG A 54 14.62 -31.40 -43.25
C ARG A 54 15.37 -32.52 -42.54
N VAL A 55 16.68 -32.64 -42.76
CA VAL A 55 17.56 -33.57 -42.03
C VAL A 55 18.03 -32.88 -40.75
N PHE A 56 17.77 -33.51 -39.61
CA PHE A 56 18.07 -32.98 -38.29
C PHE A 56 19.04 -33.91 -37.55
N LYS A 57 19.87 -33.32 -36.69
CA LYS A 57 20.71 -34.01 -35.72
C LYS A 57 20.20 -33.69 -34.32
N LEU A 58 20.11 -34.72 -33.48
CA LEU A 58 19.73 -34.56 -32.08
C LEU A 58 20.81 -33.80 -31.34
N VAL A 59 20.43 -32.71 -30.65
CA VAL A 59 21.33 -31.90 -29.83
C VAL A 59 21.10 -32.23 -28.37
N GLU A 60 19.88 -31.99 -27.89
CA GLU A 60 19.55 -32.14 -26.47
C GLU A 60 18.13 -32.68 -26.29
N ASP A 61 18.00 -33.67 -25.42
CA ASP A 61 16.72 -34.17 -24.95
C ASP A 61 16.46 -33.67 -23.53
N THR A 62 15.52 -32.73 -23.38
CA THR A 62 15.16 -32.19 -22.06
C THR A 62 14.53 -33.22 -21.12
N LYS A 63 14.25 -34.43 -21.60
CA LYS A 63 13.83 -35.59 -20.79
C LYS A 63 14.96 -36.12 -19.90
N LEU A 64 16.17 -36.10 -20.44
CA LEU A 64 17.35 -36.71 -19.85
C LEU A 64 18.09 -35.73 -18.94
N VAL A 65 17.95 -34.43 -19.22
CA VAL A 65 18.53 -33.36 -18.42
C VAL A 65 17.90 -33.34 -17.02
N PRO A 66 18.69 -33.36 -15.93
CA PRO A 66 18.17 -33.28 -14.57
C PRO A 66 17.54 -31.90 -14.34
N LYS A 67 16.21 -31.87 -14.26
CA LYS A 67 15.44 -30.65 -14.01
C LYS A 67 15.27 -30.43 -12.50
N GLU A 68 15.33 -29.17 -12.10
CA GLU A 68 14.90 -28.77 -10.76
C GLU A 68 13.46 -29.23 -10.52
N LYS A 69 13.30 -30.09 -9.51
CA LYS A 69 12.00 -30.67 -9.17
C LYS A 69 11.17 -29.74 -8.32
N ASN A 70 11.76 -28.70 -7.73
CA ASN A 70 11.11 -27.80 -6.81
C ASN A 70 10.62 -26.52 -7.52
N MET A 71 9.62 -25.87 -6.96
CA MET A 71 9.08 -24.58 -7.38
C MET A 71 8.75 -23.75 -6.14
N GLU A 72 8.94 -22.44 -6.26
CA GLU A 72 8.56 -21.47 -5.25
C GLU A 72 7.09 -21.10 -5.39
N LEU A 73 6.38 -21.11 -4.26
CA LEU A 73 4.99 -20.69 -4.14
C LEU A 73 4.81 -19.91 -2.85
N ILE A 74 3.82 -19.02 -2.84
CA ILE A 74 3.36 -18.31 -1.63
C ILE A 74 2.05 -18.96 -1.18
N LEU A 75 1.96 -19.35 0.08
CA LEU A 75 0.75 -19.97 0.62
C LEU A 75 -0.33 -18.92 0.90
N THR A 76 -1.55 -19.17 0.44
CA THR A 76 -2.72 -18.34 0.73
C THR A 76 -3.40 -18.77 2.02
N GLN A 77 -3.32 -20.05 2.37
CA GLN A 77 -3.93 -20.61 3.57
C GLN A 77 -2.87 -21.36 4.37
N THR A 78 -3.13 -21.55 5.65
CA THR A 78 -2.29 -22.41 6.48
C THR A 78 -2.43 -23.85 6.01
N VAL A 79 -1.33 -24.43 5.52
CA VAL A 79 -1.30 -25.81 5.04
C VAL A 79 -0.45 -26.65 5.99
N GLU A 80 -1.03 -27.74 6.48
CA GLU A 80 -0.36 -28.67 7.38
C GLU A 80 1.01 -29.09 6.84
N LYS A 81 2.02 -29.05 7.70
CA LYS A 81 3.43 -29.44 7.45
C LYS A 81 4.20 -28.57 6.45
N LEU A 82 3.56 -27.58 5.80
CA LEU A 82 4.23 -26.67 4.87
C LEU A 82 4.49 -25.30 5.50
N GLY A 83 3.47 -24.67 6.07
CA GLY A 83 3.59 -23.31 6.62
C GLY A 83 2.26 -22.60 6.81
N GLY A 84 2.36 -21.35 7.27
CA GLY A 84 1.24 -20.43 7.45
C GLY A 84 0.93 -19.63 6.19
N ARG A 85 -0.16 -18.86 6.24
CA ARG A 85 -0.52 -17.88 5.22
C ARG A 85 0.59 -16.83 5.05
N GLY A 86 0.96 -16.55 3.79
CA GLY A 86 1.99 -15.57 3.42
C GLY A 86 3.40 -16.15 3.32
N ASP A 87 3.63 -17.40 3.75
CA ASP A 87 4.95 -18.02 3.70
C ASP A 87 5.36 -18.39 2.26
N THR A 88 6.63 -18.15 1.93
CA THR A 88 7.23 -18.60 0.66
C THR A 88 7.83 -20.00 0.85
N VAL A 89 7.32 -20.99 0.11
CA VAL A 89 7.69 -22.40 0.28
C VAL A 89 8.26 -22.98 -1.02
N PHE A 90 9.32 -23.76 -0.89
CA PHE A 90 9.93 -24.54 -1.98
C PHE A 90 9.37 -25.97 -2.01
N VAL A 91 8.39 -26.22 -2.89
CA VAL A 91 7.72 -27.53 -2.99
C VAL A 91 8.02 -28.22 -4.31
N LYS A 92 7.87 -29.55 -4.37
CA LYS A 92 7.96 -30.26 -5.66
C LYS A 92 6.90 -29.75 -6.64
N LYS A 93 7.30 -29.55 -7.88
CA LYS A 93 6.51 -29.12 -9.04
C LYS A 93 5.23 -29.94 -9.27
N SER A 94 5.23 -31.22 -8.92
CA SER A 94 4.04 -32.07 -8.98
C SER A 94 3.01 -31.68 -7.92
N VAL A 95 3.45 -31.50 -6.67
CA VAL A 95 2.61 -31.10 -5.54
C VAL A 95 2.09 -29.68 -5.73
N GLY A 96 2.97 -28.76 -6.15
CA GLY A 96 2.61 -27.37 -6.40
C GLY A 96 1.49 -27.25 -7.45
N ARG A 97 1.64 -27.87 -8.63
CA ARG A 97 0.65 -27.76 -9.71
C ARG A 97 -0.65 -28.53 -9.43
N ASN A 98 -0.54 -29.78 -8.98
CA ASN A 98 -1.70 -30.66 -8.90
C ASN A 98 -2.49 -30.49 -7.60
N LYS A 99 -1.84 -30.08 -6.50
CA LYS A 99 -2.49 -29.91 -5.19
C LYS A 99 -2.66 -28.43 -4.87
N LEU A 100 -1.56 -27.69 -4.68
CA LEU A 100 -1.63 -26.34 -4.10
C LEU A 100 -2.29 -25.33 -5.04
N LEU A 101 -1.83 -25.23 -6.29
CA LEU A 101 -2.38 -24.30 -7.28
C LEU A 101 -3.78 -24.72 -7.71
N ALA A 102 -4.02 -26.02 -7.92
CA ALA A 102 -5.33 -26.53 -8.32
C ALA A 102 -6.42 -26.28 -7.26
N GLN A 103 -6.05 -26.35 -5.97
CA GLN A 103 -6.97 -26.07 -4.85
C GLN A 103 -6.99 -24.60 -4.43
N GLY A 104 -6.18 -23.73 -5.05
CA GLY A 104 -6.07 -22.32 -4.66
C GLY A 104 -5.40 -22.07 -3.30
N LEU A 105 -4.70 -23.07 -2.75
CA LEU A 105 -3.98 -22.98 -1.47
C LEU A 105 -2.66 -22.22 -1.57
N ALA A 106 -2.20 -21.96 -2.79
CA ALA A 106 -0.99 -21.20 -3.04
C ALA A 106 -1.10 -20.40 -4.34
N ILE A 107 -0.25 -19.39 -4.45
CA ILE A 107 -0.10 -18.52 -5.62
C ILE A 107 1.38 -18.52 -6.06
N TYR A 108 1.64 -18.21 -7.32
CA TYR A 108 2.99 -18.05 -7.85
C TYR A 108 3.77 -16.94 -7.12
N SER A 109 5.08 -17.19 -6.93
CA SER A 109 6.05 -16.30 -6.30
C SER A 109 6.47 -15.14 -7.22
N SER A 110 5.51 -14.36 -7.74
CA SER A 110 5.76 -13.11 -8.50
C SER A 110 6.23 -12.00 -7.55
N PRO A 111 7.12 -11.07 -7.96
CA PRO A 111 7.50 -9.92 -7.14
C PRO A 111 6.31 -9.08 -6.68
N GLU A 112 5.30 -8.90 -7.53
CA GLU A 112 4.06 -8.19 -7.20
C GLU A 112 3.30 -8.91 -6.07
N ASN A 113 3.15 -10.23 -6.18
CA ASN A 113 2.47 -11.02 -5.15
C ASN A 113 3.23 -10.96 -3.82
N LYS A 114 4.58 -11.00 -3.85
CA LYS A 114 5.39 -10.85 -2.63
C LYS A 114 5.13 -9.51 -1.93
N GLN A 115 4.99 -8.43 -2.69
CA GLN A 115 4.68 -7.11 -2.14
C GLN A 115 3.28 -7.08 -1.52
N MET A 116 2.27 -7.61 -2.24
CA MET A 116 0.89 -7.69 -1.73
C MET A 116 0.80 -8.43 -0.40
N PHE A 117 1.44 -9.60 -0.27
CA PHE A 117 1.44 -10.36 0.99
C PHE A 117 2.25 -9.68 2.10
N ALA A 118 3.34 -8.99 1.76
CA ALA A 118 4.11 -8.22 2.74
C ALA A 118 3.30 -7.04 3.31
N GLU A 119 2.54 -6.34 2.47
CA GLU A 119 1.62 -5.28 2.91
C GLU A 119 0.48 -5.84 3.75
N GLU A 120 -0.10 -6.97 3.35
CA GLU A 120 -1.13 -7.66 4.13
C GLU A 120 -0.64 -7.99 5.55
N ILE A 121 0.52 -8.64 5.68
CA ILE A 121 1.09 -8.99 7.00
C ILE A 121 1.30 -7.73 7.85
N ARG A 122 1.81 -6.64 7.24
CA ARG A 122 1.98 -5.36 7.93
C ARG A 122 0.66 -4.78 8.44
N THR A 123 -0.41 -4.86 7.64
CA THR A 123 -1.74 -4.38 8.05
C THR A 123 -2.30 -5.21 9.20
N VAL A 124 -2.19 -6.53 9.16
CA VAL A 124 -2.62 -7.43 10.23
C VAL A 124 -1.86 -7.12 11.53
N ASP A 125 -0.55 -6.94 11.46
CA ASP A 125 0.29 -6.62 12.62
C ASP A 125 -0.02 -5.24 13.20
N LEU A 126 -0.31 -4.25 12.34
CA LEU A 126 -0.77 -2.93 12.77
C LEU A 126 -2.09 -3.04 13.53
N LEU A 127 -3.07 -3.78 13.00
CA LEU A 127 -4.37 -3.95 13.63
C LEU A 127 -4.26 -4.67 14.99
N LYS A 128 -3.40 -5.70 15.11
CA LYS A 128 -3.17 -6.42 16.38
C LYS A 128 -2.60 -5.52 17.48
N ARG A 129 -1.79 -4.52 17.12
CA ARG A 129 -1.18 -3.57 18.06
C ARG A 129 -2.06 -2.35 18.32
N SER A 130 -3.13 -2.19 17.55
CA SER A 130 -3.99 -1.02 17.60
C SER A 130 -5.05 -1.12 18.69
N HIS A 131 -5.41 0.03 19.26
CA HIS A 131 -6.51 0.19 20.21
C HIS A 131 -7.37 1.36 19.74
N LEU A 132 -8.68 1.17 19.62
CA LEU A 132 -9.58 2.20 19.10
C LEU A 132 -10.26 2.92 20.27
N LYS A 133 -10.01 4.22 20.43
CA LYS A 133 -10.75 5.05 21.38
C LYS A 133 -11.87 5.75 20.63
N ILE A 134 -13.12 5.70 21.09
CA ILE A 134 -14.24 6.41 20.45
C ILE A 134 -14.91 7.28 21.49
N ASN A 135 -15.00 8.59 21.23
CA ASN A 135 -15.75 9.49 22.11
C ASN A 135 -17.19 9.53 21.62
N LYS A 136 -18.15 9.41 22.54
CA LYS A 136 -19.57 9.63 22.24
C LYS A 136 -19.80 11.03 21.69
N TRP A 137 -20.90 11.18 20.95
CA TRP A 137 -21.42 12.51 20.59
C TRP A 137 -22.10 13.17 21.80
N ARG A 138 -22.42 14.47 21.70
CA ARG A 138 -23.13 15.24 22.75
C ARG A 138 -24.52 14.68 23.10
N SER A 139 -25.11 13.86 22.24
CA SER A 139 -26.46 13.33 22.44
C SER A 139 -26.41 12.00 23.19
N ASP A 140 -27.34 11.82 24.14
CA ASP A 140 -27.52 10.58 24.90
C ASP A 140 -28.07 9.42 24.04
N GLU A 141 -28.72 9.74 22.91
CA GLU A 141 -29.22 8.75 21.95
C GLU A 141 -28.11 8.21 21.02
N TYR A 142 -26.87 8.67 21.18
CA TYR A 142 -25.76 8.24 20.33
C TYR A 142 -25.50 6.75 20.47
N THR A 143 -25.65 6.04 19.35
CA THR A 143 -25.36 4.62 19.21
C THR A 143 -24.11 4.41 18.39
N LEU A 144 -23.20 3.56 18.85
CA LEU A 144 -22.05 3.17 18.07
C LEU A 144 -22.47 2.11 17.04
N THR A 145 -22.64 2.54 15.79
CA THR A 145 -22.89 1.66 14.64
C THR A 145 -21.59 1.28 13.95
N GLN A 146 -21.65 0.26 13.09
CA GLN A 146 -20.51 -0.18 12.26
C GLN A 146 -19.96 0.97 11.41
N GLU A 147 -20.83 1.79 10.82
CA GLU A 147 -20.41 2.94 10.00
C GLU A 147 -19.57 3.95 10.77
N ILE A 148 -19.99 4.24 12.01
CA ILE A 148 -19.26 5.19 12.84
C ILE A 148 -17.92 4.58 13.26
N ALA A 149 -17.89 3.30 13.61
CA ALA A 149 -16.64 2.59 13.89
C ALA A 149 -15.68 2.66 12.68
N CYS A 150 -16.15 2.32 11.46
CA CYS A 150 -15.36 2.42 10.23
C CYS A 150 -14.78 3.82 9.99
N ARG A 151 -15.57 4.88 10.24
CA ARG A 151 -15.08 6.27 10.13
C ARG A 151 -14.00 6.57 11.18
N GLN A 152 -14.13 6.05 12.39
CA GLN A 152 -13.12 6.23 13.44
C GLN A 152 -11.83 5.47 13.13
N PHE A 153 -11.91 4.28 12.52
CA PHE A 153 -10.73 3.57 12.00
C PHE A 153 -9.95 4.45 11.00
N ALA A 154 -10.65 5.05 10.04
CA ALA A 154 -10.01 5.93 9.06
C ALA A 154 -9.39 7.18 9.70
N ARG A 155 -10.08 7.80 10.68
CA ARG A 155 -9.60 9.05 11.31
C ARG A 155 -8.50 8.85 12.34
N LYS A 156 -8.58 7.81 13.17
CA LYS A 156 -7.66 7.61 14.30
C LYS A 156 -6.50 6.67 13.97
N LEU A 157 -6.77 5.62 13.20
CA LEU A 157 -5.78 4.60 12.85
C LEU A 157 -5.28 4.74 11.41
N GLY A 158 -5.92 5.56 10.57
CA GLY A 158 -5.55 5.73 9.16
C GLY A 158 -5.89 4.53 8.28
N VAL A 159 -6.68 3.57 8.79
CA VAL A 159 -7.05 2.34 8.08
C VAL A 159 -8.48 2.45 7.59
N ILE A 160 -8.69 2.21 6.30
CA ILE A 160 -10.02 2.18 5.71
C ILE A 160 -10.58 0.77 5.84
N VAL A 161 -11.61 0.61 6.67
CA VAL A 161 -12.29 -0.68 6.89
C VAL A 161 -13.69 -0.61 6.27
N PRO A 162 -14.06 -1.51 5.34
CA PRO A 162 -15.41 -1.57 4.80
C PRO A 162 -16.40 -2.22 5.79
N LEU A 163 -17.69 -1.93 5.65
CA LEU A 163 -18.74 -2.36 6.59
C LEU A 163 -18.82 -3.88 6.76
N HIS A 164 -18.74 -4.63 5.66
CA HIS A 164 -18.84 -6.10 5.67
C HIS A 164 -17.66 -6.79 6.37
N ALA A 165 -16.53 -6.09 6.52
CA ALA A 165 -15.33 -6.62 7.15
C ALA A 165 -15.30 -6.38 8.67
N LEU A 166 -16.24 -5.59 9.20
CA LEU A 166 -16.27 -5.18 10.59
C LEU A 166 -17.45 -5.83 11.31
N ARG A 167 -17.17 -6.56 12.39
CA ARG A 167 -18.18 -7.15 13.27
C ARG A 167 -18.05 -6.57 14.67
N LEU A 168 -19.11 -5.93 15.12
CA LEU A 168 -19.29 -5.53 16.51
C LEU A 168 -20.09 -6.62 17.22
N PRO A 169 -19.91 -6.81 18.54
CA PRO A 169 -20.81 -7.64 19.33
C PRO A 169 -22.25 -7.14 19.21
N ASP A 170 -23.21 -8.08 19.20
CA ASP A 170 -24.60 -7.89 18.74
C ASP A 170 -25.42 -7.00 19.67
N GLU A 171 -25.25 -5.68 19.55
CA GLU A 171 -26.24 -4.62 19.82
C GLU A 171 -25.55 -3.25 19.58
N PRO A 172 -26.28 -2.21 19.11
CA PRO A 172 -25.72 -0.87 18.99
C PRO A 172 -25.26 -0.39 20.38
N ILE A 173 -23.94 -0.25 20.56
CA ILE A 173 -23.36 0.08 21.86
C ILE A 173 -23.80 1.50 22.25
N LYS A 174 -24.64 1.57 23.28
CA LYS A 174 -25.09 2.83 23.89
C LYS A 174 -24.27 3.20 25.10
N ASP A 175 -23.68 2.27 25.81
CA ASP A 175 -22.99 2.55 27.07
C ASP A 175 -21.52 2.90 26.86
N VAL A 176 -20.94 3.57 27.86
CA VAL A 176 -19.48 3.79 27.92
C VAL A 176 -18.83 2.55 28.50
N GLY A 177 -17.72 2.10 27.90
CA GLY A 177 -17.11 0.85 28.31
C GLY A 177 -16.07 0.34 27.33
N GLU A 178 -15.53 -0.83 27.66
CA GLU A 178 -14.57 -1.57 26.84
C GLU A 178 -15.29 -2.67 26.08
N TYR A 179 -15.14 -2.63 24.77
CA TYR A 179 -15.71 -3.59 23.83
C TYR A 179 -14.62 -4.13 22.93
N TRP A 180 -14.92 -5.17 22.18
CA TRP A 180 -14.06 -5.68 21.12
C TRP A 180 -14.74 -5.53 19.77
N CYS A 181 -13.95 -5.32 18.73
CA CYS A 181 -14.37 -5.27 17.35
C CYS A 181 -13.56 -6.29 16.55
N GLU A 182 -14.23 -7.17 15.82
CA GLU A 182 -13.57 -8.14 14.95
C GLU A 182 -13.48 -7.55 13.53
N VAL A 183 -12.25 -7.39 13.04
CA VAL A 183 -11.98 -6.91 11.67
C VAL A 183 -11.42 -8.07 10.85
N THR A 184 -12.07 -8.39 9.73
CA THR A 184 -11.61 -9.41 8.79
C THR A 184 -10.76 -8.79 7.68
N VAL A 185 -9.48 -9.16 7.60
CA VAL A 185 -8.60 -8.81 6.49
C VAL A 185 -8.70 -9.91 5.42
N ASN A 186 -8.99 -9.49 4.17
CA ASN A 186 -9.07 -10.36 2.99
C ASN A 186 -9.96 -11.61 3.14
N GLY A 187 -10.96 -11.55 4.03
CA GLY A 187 -11.94 -12.61 4.26
C GLY A 187 -11.44 -13.85 5.01
N ILE A 188 -10.22 -13.85 5.53
CA ILE A 188 -9.62 -15.00 6.23
C ILE A 188 -9.09 -14.59 7.61
N ASP A 189 -8.29 -13.52 7.68
CA ASP A 189 -7.62 -13.13 8.92
C ASP A 189 -8.53 -12.25 9.78
N THR A 190 -9.09 -12.82 10.84
CA THR A 190 -9.89 -12.09 11.84
C THR A 190 -9.00 -11.53 12.94
N VAL A 191 -8.95 -10.21 13.07
CA VAL A 191 -8.23 -9.52 14.14
C VAL A 191 -9.22 -8.93 15.14
N ARG A 192 -9.01 -9.23 16.43
CA ARG A 192 -9.77 -8.64 17.54
C ARG A 192 -9.10 -7.36 18.00
N ILE A 193 -9.81 -6.25 17.90
CA ILE A 193 -9.34 -4.91 18.25
C ILE A 193 -10.15 -4.40 19.44
N PRO A 194 -9.51 -4.00 20.55
CA PRO A 194 -10.22 -3.40 21.68
C PRO A 194 -10.70 -1.98 21.32
N VAL A 195 -11.97 -1.73 21.58
CA VAL A 195 -12.67 -0.47 21.37
C VAL A 195 -13.10 0.09 22.71
N LEU A 196 -12.57 1.25 23.08
CA LEU A 196 -12.89 1.94 24.32
C LEU A 196 -13.82 3.11 24.02
N VAL A 197 -15.08 2.99 24.44
CA VAL A 197 -16.11 4.02 24.28
C VAL A 197 -16.06 4.97 25.46
N LEU A 198 -15.62 6.19 25.20
CA LEU A 198 -15.50 7.28 26.16
C LEU A 198 -16.73 8.19 26.15
N PRO A 199 -17.04 8.85 27.28
CA PRO A 199 -18.05 9.90 27.30
C PRO A 199 -17.70 11.05 26.36
N TYR A 200 -18.69 11.90 26.07
CA TYR A 200 -18.47 13.10 25.27
C TYR A 200 -17.42 14.00 25.92
N GLU A 201 -16.44 14.43 25.12
CA GLU A 201 -15.40 15.36 25.57
C GLU A 201 -15.55 16.69 24.82
N ASP A 202 -15.80 17.76 25.58
CA ASP A 202 -15.90 19.10 25.00
C ASP A 202 -14.50 19.70 24.80
N GLN A 203 -14.03 19.70 23.54
CA GLN A 203 -12.73 20.23 23.17
C GLN A 203 -12.57 21.71 23.53
N SER A 204 -13.65 22.51 23.47
CA SER A 204 -13.60 23.93 23.82
C SER A 204 -13.35 24.11 25.31
N VAL A 205 -14.00 23.30 26.16
CA VAL A 205 -13.81 23.34 27.62
C VAL A 205 -12.40 22.88 27.98
N MET A 206 -11.88 21.84 27.33
CA MET A 206 -10.50 21.38 27.53
C MET A 206 -9.47 22.42 27.12
N HIS A 207 -9.66 23.07 25.96
CA HIS A 207 -8.77 24.13 25.50
C HIS A 207 -8.78 25.34 26.44
N GLN A 208 -9.95 25.76 26.93
CA GLN A 208 -10.06 26.84 27.92
C GLN A 208 -9.36 26.49 29.24
N LYS A 209 -9.47 25.23 29.72
CA LYS A 209 -8.74 24.76 30.91
C LYS A 209 -7.23 24.80 30.68
N MET A 210 -6.76 24.38 29.51
CA MET A 210 -5.34 24.40 29.13
C MET A 210 -4.80 25.84 29.10
N LEU A 211 -5.52 26.78 28.48
CA LEU A 211 -5.14 28.20 28.46
C LEU A 211 -5.10 28.82 29.86
N LYS A 212 -6.06 28.48 30.73
CA LYS A 212 -6.04 28.92 32.13
C LYS A 212 -4.82 28.37 32.87
N LYS A 213 -4.47 27.10 32.66
CA LYS A 213 -3.31 26.47 33.29
C LYS A 213 -2.00 27.11 32.82
N LEU A 214 -1.84 27.34 31.52
CA LEU A 214 -0.69 28.07 30.95
C LEU A 214 -0.55 29.48 31.54
N ARG A 215 -1.66 30.21 31.71
CA ARG A 215 -1.64 31.53 32.36
C ARG A 215 -1.22 31.45 33.82
N GLN A 216 -1.66 30.42 34.55
CA GLN A 216 -1.27 30.21 35.95
C GLN A 216 0.20 29.82 36.08
N GLU A 217 0.71 28.98 35.18
CA GLU A 217 2.13 28.59 35.13
C GLU A 217 3.03 29.79 34.80
N ASN A 218 2.66 30.61 33.80
CA ASN A 218 3.38 31.84 33.47
C ASN A 218 3.33 32.88 34.61
N ALA A 219 2.19 33.02 35.29
CA ALA A 219 2.10 33.88 36.46
C ALA A 219 3.01 33.37 37.58
N ALA A 220 3.03 32.06 37.84
CA ALA A 220 3.89 31.45 38.85
C ALA A 220 5.39 31.59 38.52
N SER A 221 5.78 31.46 37.24
CA SER A 221 7.17 31.67 36.81
C SER A 221 7.62 33.13 36.93
N ILE A 222 6.78 34.09 36.54
CA ILE A 222 7.05 35.53 36.74
C ILE A 222 7.20 35.86 38.23
N THR A 223 6.38 35.23 39.08
CA THR A 223 6.47 35.45 40.53
C THR A 223 7.74 34.83 41.13
N ALA A 224 8.24 33.73 40.56
CA ALA A 224 9.49 33.09 40.97
C ALA A 224 10.73 33.90 40.50
N GLU A 225 10.74 34.42 39.27
CA GLU A 225 11.81 35.30 38.76
C GLU A 225 11.84 36.65 39.50
N GLY A 226 10.67 37.21 39.83
CA GLY A 226 10.55 38.41 40.66
C GLY A 226 11.09 38.23 42.10
N SER A 227 11.11 37.01 42.63
CA SER A 227 11.70 36.72 43.95
C SER A 227 13.23 36.60 43.93
N SER A 228 13.84 36.36 42.76
CA SER A 228 15.30 36.43 42.57
C SER A 228 15.80 37.82 42.19
N GLU A 229 14.98 38.63 41.51
CA GLU A 229 15.33 40.01 41.12
C GLU A 229 15.09 41.04 42.24
N THR A 230 14.15 40.78 43.16
CA THR A 230 13.92 41.64 44.35
C THR A 230 15.02 41.56 45.41
N ALA A 231 15.98 40.62 45.29
CA ALA A 231 17.21 40.64 46.07
C ALA A 231 18.31 41.54 45.47
N ALA A 232 18.16 42.00 44.22
CA ALA A 232 19.17 42.79 43.52
C ALA A 232 18.81 44.27 43.31
N HIS A 233 17.54 44.68 43.43
CA HIS A 233 17.10 46.03 43.04
C HIS A 233 16.50 46.88 44.19
N VAL A 234 17.19 46.94 45.33
CA VAL A 234 16.96 47.99 46.36
C VAL A 234 18.22 48.84 46.49
N LEU A 235 18.58 49.58 45.44
CA LEU A 235 19.45 50.76 45.48
C LEU A 235 19.30 51.48 44.13
N GLU A 236 18.48 52.54 44.12
CA GLU A 236 18.55 53.76 43.28
C GLU A 236 17.15 54.22 42.86
N ALA A 237 16.69 55.25 43.58
CA ALA A 237 15.74 56.21 43.08
C ALA A 237 16.32 57.59 43.39
N SER A 238 16.59 58.40 42.35
CA SER A 238 16.58 59.85 42.44
C SER A 238 16.51 60.53 41.07
N GLU A 239 15.67 61.57 41.02
CA GLU A 239 15.62 62.74 40.11
C GLU A 239 14.85 62.64 38.78
N VAL A 240 14.11 63.67 38.28
CA VAL A 240 13.58 64.97 38.76
C VAL A 240 12.45 65.38 37.77
N LEU A 241 11.52 66.20 38.28
CA LEU A 241 10.33 66.85 37.71
C LEU A 241 10.56 67.77 36.47
N THR A 242 9.60 67.86 35.53
CA THR A 242 8.92 69.10 35.06
C THR A 242 7.94 68.89 33.87
N THR A 243 6.81 69.62 33.90
CA THR A 243 5.80 69.88 32.83
C THR A 243 5.52 71.41 32.81
N PRO A 244 4.81 72.09 31.87
CA PRO A 244 3.85 71.62 30.84
C PRO A 244 3.80 72.44 29.50
N ASP A 245 2.72 72.22 28.73
CA ASP A 245 2.02 73.09 27.74
C ASP A 245 2.26 72.97 26.21
N GLY A 246 1.28 72.35 25.53
CA GLY A 246 0.30 73.01 24.63
C GLY A 246 0.71 73.62 23.28
N GLY A 247 0.12 73.13 22.17
CA GLY A 247 -0.08 73.92 20.93
C GLY A 247 0.06 73.15 19.60
N SER A 248 -0.94 73.26 18.72
CA SER A 248 -1.19 72.45 17.51
C SER A 248 -0.41 72.85 16.25
N THR A 249 -0.33 71.93 15.26
CA THR A 249 -0.92 72.03 13.88
C THR A 249 -0.06 71.38 12.78
N ALA A 250 -0.68 70.40 12.10
CA ALA A 250 -0.61 70.01 10.69
C ALA A 250 0.69 69.47 10.02
N SER A 251 0.54 68.27 9.45
CA SER A 251 0.69 67.93 8.01
C SER A 251 1.60 66.73 7.68
N GLN A 252 0.99 65.81 6.93
CA GLN A 252 1.54 64.93 5.87
C GLN A 252 2.04 63.52 6.21
N GLU A 253 1.18 62.56 5.83
CA GLU A 253 1.45 61.24 5.19
C GLU A 253 2.64 61.25 4.20
N PRO A 254 3.30 60.09 3.87
CA PRO A 254 2.62 58.87 3.41
C PRO A 254 3.25 57.48 3.75
N LEU A 255 2.46 56.46 3.40
CA LEU A 255 2.68 55.01 3.39
C LEU A 255 3.99 54.54 2.71
N PRO A 256 4.43 53.31 3.01
CA PRO A 256 4.92 52.44 1.95
C PRO A 256 4.24 51.06 1.93
N SER A 257 3.85 50.69 0.72
CA SER A 257 3.48 49.36 0.24
C SER A 257 4.73 48.52 -0.02
N GLU A 258 4.77 47.28 0.48
CA GLU A 258 5.77 46.27 0.07
C GLU A 258 5.19 45.29 -0.96
N GLU A 259 5.94 45.13 -2.04
CA GLU A 259 5.69 44.31 -3.21
C GLU A 259 5.72 42.80 -2.89
N LYS A 260 4.76 42.07 -3.44
CA LYS A 260 4.79 40.61 -3.57
C LYS A 260 5.64 40.22 -4.76
N THR A 261 6.78 39.57 -4.50
CA THR A 261 7.60 38.86 -5.48
C THR A 261 6.87 37.61 -6.00
N GLY A 262 6.76 37.47 -7.32
CA GLY A 262 6.23 36.29 -8.01
C GLY A 262 7.26 35.16 -8.17
N PRO A 263 6.83 33.93 -8.53
CA PRO A 263 7.70 32.76 -8.64
C PRO A 263 8.47 32.69 -9.98
N PRO A 264 9.64 32.02 -10.04
CA PRO A 264 10.40 31.89 -11.28
C PRO A 264 9.95 30.68 -12.10
N THR A 265 9.83 30.89 -13.42
CA THR A 265 9.59 29.85 -14.43
C THR A 265 10.92 29.48 -15.09
N GLU A 266 11.38 28.24 -14.92
CA GLU A 266 12.55 27.70 -15.63
C GLU A 266 12.14 27.19 -17.02
N ASN A 267 12.76 27.74 -18.07
CA ASN A 267 12.72 27.24 -19.44
C ASN A 267 14.07 26.60 -19.77
N HIS A 268 14.06 25.33 -20.18
CA HIS A 268 15.20 24.63 -20.76
C HIS A 268 15.42 25.03 -22.23
N PRO A 269 16.67 25.23 -22.69
CA PRO A 269 16.99 25.21 -24.11
C PRO A 269 17.32 23.78 -24.57
N LYS A 270 16.82 23.42 -25.76
CA LYS A 270 17.22 22.22 -26.50
C LYS A 270 18.42 22.56 -27.38
N ASP A 271 19.48 21.78 -27.23
CA ASP A 271 20.44 21.43 -28.28
C ASP A 271 20.15 20.00 -28.76
#